data_AF-A0A3N2KEL7-F1
#
_entry.id   AF-A0A3N2KEL7-F1
#
_cell.length_a   1.000
_cell.length_b   1.000
_cell.length_c   1.000
_cell.angle_alpha   90.00
_cell.angle_beta   90.00
_cell.angle_gamma   90.00
#
_symmetry.space_group_name_H-M   'P 1'
#
loop_
_entity.id
_entity.type
_entity.pdbx_description
1 polymer ?
#
loop_
_entity_poly.entity_id
_entity_poly.type
_entity_poly.pdbx_seq_one_letter_code
_entity_poly.pdbx_strand_id
1 'polypeptide(L)'
;MSRKNLILAMATMMAMAAESHNRGLYEPQIPRVRDTRRNCLDTTNIKVVDSRQLREFSIKGHKVMAFSKKDAITRLKHLKKI
;
A
#
# COMPACT_ATOMS: atom_id res chain seq x y z
N MET A 1 33.43 23.27 29.41
CA MET A 1 32.68 21.99 29.35
C MET A 1 33.65 20.83 29.55
N SER A 2 33.29 19.83 30.36
CA SER A 2 34.11 18.62 30.50
C SER A 2 34.07 17.80 29.19
N ARG A 3 35.16 17.10 28.84
CA ARG A 3 35.20 16.20 27.67
C ARG A 3 34.08 15.15 27.70
N LYS A 4 33.70 14.71 28.91
CA LYS A 4 32.60 13.76 29.11
C LYS A 4 31.25 14.35 28.68
N ASN A 5 31.03 15.64 28.94
CA ASN A 5 29.79 16.33 28.56
C ASN A 5 29.71 16.56 27.05
N LEU A 6 30.86 16.79 26.39
CA LEU A 6 30.93 16.91 24.93
C LEU A 6 30.63 15.57 24.24
N ILE A 7 31.22 14.48 24.73
CA ILE A 7 30.96 13.11 24.22
C ILE A 7 29.48 12.75 24.42
N LEU A 8 28.92 13.03 25.60
CA LEU A 8 27.51 12.78 25.90
C LEU A 8 26.58 13.56 24.95
N ALA A 9 26.86 14.84 24.72
CA ALA A 9 26.07 15.68 23.79
C ALA A 9 26.11 15.13 22.35
N MET A 10 27.29 14.73 21.85
CA MET A 10 27.42 14.10 20.54
C MET A 10 26.66 12.77 20.45
N ALA A 11 26.77 11.91 21.47
CA ALA A 11 26.08 10.62 21.50
C ALA A 11 24.55 10.80 21.45
N THR A 12 24.01 11.78 22.20
CA THR A 12 22.58 12.08 22.18
C THR A 12 22.11 12.62 20.83
N MET A 13 22.89 13.48 20.17
CA MET A 13 22.55 14.01 18.85
C MET A 13 22.58 12.92 17.77
N MET A 14 23.55 11.99 17.84
CA MET A 14 23.64 10.86 16.91
C MET A 14 22.49 9.87 17.09
N ALA A 15 22.09 9.59 18.34
CA ALA A 15 20.95 8.73 18.64
C ALA A 15 19.62 9.31 18.13
N MET A 16 19.41 10.63 18.33
CA MET A 16 18.23 11.34 17.82
C MET A 16 18.23 11.43 16.28
N ALA A 17 19.40 11.60 15.66
CA ALA A 17 19.54 11.58 14.20
C ALA A 17 19.25 10.20 13.62
N ALA A 18 19.73 9.12 14.26
CA ALA A 18 19.47 7.74 13.87
C ALA A 18 17.98 7.36 13.97
N GLU A 19 17.25 7.90 14.95
CA GLU A 19 15.79 7.76 15.03
C GLU A 19 15.06 8.50 13.89
N SER A 20 15.62 9.59 13.35
CA SER A 20 14.99 10.33 12.25
C SER A 20 15.03 9.56 10.90
N HIS A 21 16.04 8.71 10.69
CA HIS A 21 16.19 7.92 9.48
C HIS A 21 15.40 6.60 9.49
N ASN A 22 14.92 6.17 10.67
CA ASN A 22 14.09 4.97 10.84
C ASN A 22 12.63 5.27 11.25
N ARG A 23 12.15 6.51 11.06
CA ARG A 23 10.69 6.80 11.02
C ARG A 23 10.03 6.39 9.70
N GLY A 24 10.57 5.37 9.03
CA GLY A 24 10.08 4.87 7.74
C GLY A 24 9.37 3.52 7.79
N LEU A 25 9.36 2.83 8.94
CA LEU A 25 8.91 1.43 9.00
C LEU A 25 7.88 1.10 10.09
N TYR A 26 7.32 2.09 10.79
CA TYR A 26 6.10 1.90 11.59
C TYR A 26 5.39 3.22 11.88
N GLU A 27 4.82 3.85 10.86
CA GLU A 27 3.70 4.78 11.01
C GLU A 27 2.78 4.62 9.80
N PRO A 28 1.46 4.42 9.98
CA PRO A 28 0.53 4.65 8.88
C PRO A 28 0.45 6.16 8.66
N GLN A 29 1.33 6.67 7.80
CA GLN A 29 1.25 8.03 7.29
C GLN A 29 -0.08 8.16 6.53
N ILE A 30 -1.09 8.73 7.19
CA ILE A 30 -2.32 9.13 6.54
C ILE A 30 -1.94 10.18 5.48
N PRO A 31 -2.16 9.94 4.18
CA PRO A 31 -1.79 10.92 3.17
C PRO A 31 -2.64 12.18 3.37
N ARG A 32 -1.99 13.32 3.60
CA ARG A 32 -2.65 14.62 3.48
C ARG A 32 -3.16 14.74 2.04
N VAL A 33 -4.48 14.82 1.91
CA VAL A 33 -5.20 14.94 0.65
C VAL A 33 -4.67 16.15 -0.11
N ARG A 34 -3.87 15.90 -1.14
CA ARG A 34 -3.54 16.89 -2.17
C ARG A 34 -4.51 16.66 -3.31
N ASP A 35 -5.52 17.49 -3.38
CA ASP A 35 -6.50 17.53 -4.47
C ASP A 35 -5.80 17.85 -5.78
N THR A 36 -5.51 16.81 -6.56
CA THR A 36 -5.28 16.94 -8.00
C THR A 36 -5.93 15.77 -8.72
N ARG A 37 -7.20 15.97 -9.05
CA ARG A 37 -7.83 15.59 -10.33
C ARG A 37 -7.10 14.46 -11.09
N ARG A 38 -7.50 13.21 -10.81
CA ARG A 38 -7.76 12.11 -11.76
C ARG A 38 -7.66 10.77 -11.04
N ASN A 39 -8.63 9.90 -11.33
CA ASN A 39 -8.73 8.51 -10.92
C ASN A 39 -9.27 8.28 -9.48
N CYS A 40 -10.59 8.35 -9.36
CA CYS A 40 -11.34 7.78 -8.25
C CYS A 40 -11.13 6.25 -8.21
N LEU A 41 -10.09 5.81 -7.50
CA LEU A 41 -10.03 4.46 -6.99
C LEU A 41 -10.92 4.45 -5.75
N ASP A 42 -12.16 4.00 -5.93
CA ASP A 42 -13.12 3.78 -4.85
C ASP A 42 -12.44 3.11 -3.66
N THR A 43 -12.15 3.91 -2.64
CA THR A 43 -11.60 3.47 -1.37
C THR A 43 -12.76 2.99 -0.49
N THR A 44 -13.61 2.13 -1.05
CA THR A 44 -14.60 1.41 -0.25
C THR A 44 -13.83 0.35 0.51
N ASN A 45 -13.64 0.57 1.82
CA ASN A 45 -13.28 -0.43 2.83
C ASN A 45 -12.75 -1.74 2.23
N ILE A 46 -11.43 -1.87 2.09
CA ILE A 46 -10.80 -3.17 1.81
C ILE A 46 -11.05 -4.02 3.05
N LYS A 47 -12.26 -4.58 3.12
CA LYS A 47 -12.62 -5.61 4.08
C LYS A 47 -11.62 -6.72 3.80
N VAL A 48 -10.71 -6.95 4.74
CA VAL A 48 -9.84 -8.12 4.79
C VAL A 48 -10.76 -9.32 5.06
N VAL A 49 -11.61 -9.63 4.09
CA VAL A 49 -12.57 -10.73 4.08
C VAL A 49 -11.95 -11.72 3.12
N ASP A 50 -11.43 -12.78 3.72
CA ASP A 50 -10.96 -14.03 3.15
C ASP A 50 -10.55 -13.97 1.66
N SER A 51 -9.23 -13.88 1.50
CA SER A 51 -8.47 -13.41 0.34
C SER A 51 -8.68 -14.09 -1.03
N ARG A 52 -9.56 -15.09 -1.20
CA ARG A 52 -9.81 -15.79 -2.49
C ARG A 52 -11.22 -16.38 -2.56
N GLN A 53 -12.25 -15.55 -2.56
CA GLN A 53 -13.62 -16.01 -2.85
C GLN A 53 -13.90 -15.99 -4.35
N LEU A 54 -14.60 -17.02 -4.85
CA LEU A 54 -15.08 -17.07 -6.23
C LEU A 54 -16.21 -16.04 -6.39
N ARG A 55 -16.05 -15.06 -7.28
CA ARG A 55 -17.00 -13.95 -7.48
C ARG A 55 -17.17 -13.62 -8.95
N GLU A 56 -18.23 -12.87 -9.28
CA GLU A 56 -18.49 -12.40 -10.64
C GLU A 56 -17.61 -11.20 -10.98
N PHE A 57 -16.89 -11.31 -12.09
CA PHE A 57 -16.19 -10.20 -12.70
C PHE A 57 -16.76 -9.93 -14.08
N SER A 58 -17.09 -8.66 -14.34
CA SER A 58 -17.42 -8.17 -15.67
C SER A 58 -16.19 -7.52 -16.30
N ILE A 59 -15.68 -8.11 -17.38
CA ILE A 59 -14.50 -7.64 -18.12
C ILE A 59 -14.87 -7.52 -19.60
N LYS A 60 -14.78 -6.31 -20.18
CA LYS A 60 -15.07 -6.05 -21.60
C LYS A 60 -16.43 -6.65 -22.04
N GLY A 61 -17.46 -6.48 -21.20
CA GLY A 61 -18.81 -7.01 -21.44
C GLY A 61 -19.02 -8.50 -21.13
N HIS A 62 -17.98 -9.24 -20.72
CA HIS A 62 -18.07 -10.66 -20.39
C HIS A 62 -18.08 -10.88 -18.89
N LYS A 63 -19.07 -11.65 -18.41
CA LYS A 63 -19.22 -12.06 -17.01
C LYS A 63 -18.54 -13.40 -16.77
N VAL A 64 -17.61 -13.45 -15.81
CA VAL A 64 -16.85 -14.66 -15.47
C VAL A 64 -16.69 -14.81 -13.97
N MET A 65 -16.92 -16.02 -13.47
CA MET A 65 -16.56 -16.44 -12.11
C MET A 65 -15.04 -16.57 -12.00
N ALA A 66 -14.41 -15.80 -11.12
CA ALA A 66 -12.98 -15.87 -10.87
C ALA A 66 -12.63 -15.50 -9.43
N PHE A 67 -11.41 -15.81 -9.02
CA PHE A 67 -10.91 -15.43 -7.70
C PHE A 67 -10.34 -14.00 -7.66
N SER A 68 -9.99 -13.45 -8.82
CA SER A 68 -9.46 -12.10 -8.96
C SER A 68 -9.71 -11.55 -10.36
N LYS A 69 -9.56 -10.24 -10.51
CA LYS A 69 -9.60 -9.57 -11.82
C LYS A 69 -8.56 -10.13 -12.81
N LYS A 70 -7.35 -10.45 -12.31
CA LYS A 70 -6.27 -11.05 -13.12
C LYS A 70 -6.66 -12.44 -13.63
N ASP A 71 -7.20 -13.28 -12.75
CA ASP A 71 -7.69 -14.63 -13.10
C ASP A 71 -8.82 -14.55 -14.15
N ALA A 72 -9.78 -13.64 -13.96
CA ALA A 72 -10.86 -13.42 -14.95
C ALA A 72 -10.31 -13.08 -16.35
N ILE A 73 -9.32 -12.20 -16.44
CA ILE A 73 -8.67 -11.84 -17.72
C ILE A 73 -7.97 -13.06 -18.33
N THR A 74 -7.21 -13.82 -17.53
CA THR A 74 -6.50 -15.02 -18.00
C THR A 74 -7.49 -16.03 -18.58
N ARG A 75 -8.58 -16.33 -17.88
CA ARG A 75 -9.64 -17.24 -18.37
C ARG A 75 -10.25 -16.76 -19.69
N LEU A 76 -10.55 -15.47 -19.80
CA LEU A 76 -11.10 -14.91 -21.04
C LEU A 76 -10.12 -14.96 -22.21
N LYS A 77 -8.81 -14.75 -21.97
CA LYS A 77 -7.76 -14.92 -22.99
C LYS A 77 -7.66 -16.36 -23.47
N HIS A 78 -7.71 -17.34 -22.56
CA HIS A 78 -7.71 -18.76 -22.94
C HIS A 78 -8.93 -19.13 -23.78
N LEU A 79 -10.09 -18.53 -23.49
CA LEU A 79 -11.32 -18.70 -24.26
C LEU A 79 -11.38 -17.88 -25.56
N LYS A 80 -10.36 -17.06 -25.87
CA LYS A 80 -10.32 -16.13 -27.01
C LYS A 80 -11.55 -15.20 -27.09
N LYS A 81 -12.12 -14.83 -25.94
CA LYS A 81 -13.28 -13.93 -25.84
C LYS A 81 -12.89 -12.45 -25.75
N ILE A 82 -11.61 -12.18 -25.47
CA ILE A 82 -11.06 -10.82 -25.36
C ILE A 82 -9.75 -10.65 -26.08
#